data_AF-A0A075KB43-F1
#
_entry.id   AF-A0A075KB43-F1
#
_cell.length_a   1.000
_cell.length_b   1.000
_cell.length_c   1.000
_cell.angle_alpha   90.00
_cell.angle_beta   90.00
_cell.angle_gamma   90.00
#
_symmetry.space_group_name_H-M   'P 1'
#
loop_
_entity.id
_entity.type
_entity.pdbx_description
1 polymer ?
#
loop_
_entity_poly.entity_id
_entity_poly.type
_entity_poly.pdbx_seq_one_letter_code
_entity_poly.pdbx_strand_id
1 'polypeptide(L)'
;MKINFTKKEYQTLLDLLYAADWMLHAHSEEKGDETSAYQELGQKIMAAANEFGMENLIEKNDKTGEIYLNKEFTTNSNIVKHLEKYENATFWEELIERLARRDFIDTYGEMNILQMPINDRFEKEMVFHKKYDEEFGENGLKNIKIMSK
;
A
#
# COMPACT_ATOMS: atom_id res chain seq x y z
N MET A 1 -29.62 10.53 -10.23
CA MET A 1 -29.63 10.30 -8.77
C MET A 1 -28.72 11.34 -8.11
N LYS A 2 -29.08 11.87 -6.94
CA LYS A 2 -28.23 12.79 -6.15
C LYS A 2 -28.00 12.16 -4.78
N ILE A 3 -26.75 12.13 -4.32
CA ILE A 3 -26.36 11.69 -2.98
C ILE A 3 -25.95 12.94 -2.22
N ASN A 4 -26.51 13.15 -1.03
CA ASN A 4 -26.12 14.25 -0.16
C ASN A 4 -25.21 13.70 0.94
N PHE A 5 -24.14 14.44 1.25
CA PHE A 5 -23.24 14.11 2.35
C PHE A 5 -23.44 15.11 3.49
N THR A 6 -23.28 14.63 4.71
CA THR A 6 -22.97 15.46 5.88
C THR A 6 -21.50 15.85 5.87
N LYS A 7 -21.11 16.85 6.67
CA LYS A 7 -19.68 17.20 6.85
C LYS A 7 -18.83 15.99 7.25
N LYS A 8 -19.32 15.16 8.17
CA LYS A 8 -18.62 13.97 8.64
C LYS A 8 -18.42 12.95 7.52
N GLU A 9 -19.47 12.70 6.73
CA GLU A 9 -19.38 11.75 5.60
C GLU A 9 -18.47 12.28 4.49
N TYR A 10 -18.45 13.59 4.24
CA TYR A 10 -17.51 14.20 3.30
C TYR A 10 -16.05 14.03 3.76
N GLN A 11 -15.76 14.21 5.05
CA GLN A 11 -14.42 13.93 5.59
C GLN A 11 -14.03 12.45 5.41
N THR A 12 -14.96 11.52 5.68
CA THR A 12 -14.74 10.10 5.41
C THR A 12 -14.55 9.81 3.93
N LEU A 13 -15.23 10.53 3.04
CA LEU A 13 -15.00 10.41 1.60
C LEU A 13 -13.60 10.89 1.21
N LEU A 14 -13.08 11.96 1.82
CA LEU A 14 -11.69 12.40 1.62
C LEU A 14 -10.69 11.35 2.13
N ASP A 15 -10.97 10.68 3.25
CA ASP A 15 -10.17 9.54 3.73
C ASP A 15 -10.11 8.42 2.69
N LEU A 16 -11.26 8.02 2.14
CA LEU A 16 -11.33 6.99 1.11
C LEU A 16 -10.62 7.39 -0.18
N LEU A 17 -10.75 8.66 -0.59
CA LEU A 17 -10.06 9.19 -1.77
C LEU A 17 -8.55 9.16 -1.58
N TYR A 18 -8.06 9.55 -0.40
CA TYR A 18 -6.64 9.48 -0.08
C TYR A 18 -6.11 8.05 -0.14
N ALA A 19 -6.83 7.07 0.42
CA ALA A 19 -6.44 5.67 0.36
C ALA A 19 -6.40 5.11 -1.09
N ALA A 20 -7.38 5.48 -1.91
CA ALA A 20 -7.41 5.08 -3.31
C ALA A 20 -6.25 5.71 -4.10
N ASP A 21 -5.99 7.00 -3.89
CA ASP A 21 -4.88 7.71 -4.54
C ASP A 21 -3.53 7.10 -4.13
N TRP A 22 -3.36 6.81 -2.84
CA TRP A 22 -2.17 6.14 -2.32
C TRP A 22 -1.95 4.78 -3.01
N MET A 23 -2.98 3.94 -3.09
CA MET A 23 -2.88 2.63 -3.74
C MET A 23 -2.50 2.73 -5.23
N LEU A 24 -3.03 3.72 -5.94
CA LEU A 24 -2.79 3.88 -7.37
C LEU A 24 -1.40 4.45 -7.69
N HIS A 25 -0.88 5.33 -6.83
CA HIS A 25 0.27 6.17 -7.17
C HIS A 25 1.50 6.01 -6.26
N ALA A 26 1.40 5.39 -5.07
CA ALA A 26 2.54 5.32 -4.12
C ALA A 26 3.79 4.59 -4.67
N HIS A 27 3.62 3.71 -5.65
CA HIS A 27 4.71 2.97 -6.30
C HIS A 27 4.80 3.19 -7.82
N SER A 28 4.08 4.19 -8.34
CA SER A 28 4.02 4.48 -9.77
C SER A 28 4.85 5.72 -10.08
N GLU A 29 5.82 5.60 -11.00
CA GLU A 29 6.64 6.75 -11.44
C GLU A 29 5.92 7.65 -12.45
N GLU A 30 4.86 7.15 -13.10
CA GLU A 30 4.13 7.85 -14.15
C GLU A 30 2.62 7.91 -13.86
N LYS A 31 2.01 9.08 -14.11
CA LYS A 31 0.56 9.21 -14.20
C LYS A 31 0.13 8.64 -15.56
N GLY A 32 -0.29 7.37 -15.57
CA GLY A 32 -0.83 6.74 -16.78
C GLY A 32 -2.26 7.20 -17.08
N ASP A 33 -2.66 7.12 -18.36
CA ASP A 33 -4.03 7.42 -18.79
C ASP A 33 -5.08 6.55 -18.06
N GLU A 34 -4.68 5.36 -17.59
CA GLU A 34 -5.53 4.40 -16.89
C GLU A 34 -6.10 4.93 -15.57
N THR A 35 -5.42 5.89 -14.92
CA THR A 35 -5.86 6.44 -13.63
C THR A 35 -6.61 7.77 -13.75
N SER A 36 -6.71 8.33 -14.96
CA SER A 36 -7.29 9.65 -15.23
C SER A 36 -8.70 9.83 -14.69
N ALA A 37 -9.58 8.84 -14.90
CA ALA A 37 -10.97 8.89 -14.43
C ALA A 37 -11.08 8.99 -12.90
N TYR A 38 -10.20 8.33 -12.16
CA TYR A 38 -10.16 8.40 -10.70
C TYR A 38 -9.64 9.76 -10.23
N GLN A 39 -8.60 10.27 -10.88
CA GLN A 39 -8.04 11.59 -10.59
C GLN A 39 -9.07 12.69 -10.83
N GLU A 40 -9.75 12.71 -11.99
CA GLU A 40 -10.77 13.71 -12.32
C GLU A 40 -11.93 13.72 -11.31
N LEU A 41 -12.41 12.54 -10.92
CA LEU A 41 -13.44 12.42 -9.89
C LEU A 41 -12.94 12.92 -8.54
N GLY A 42 -11.70 12.57 -8.16
CA GLY A 42 -11.05 13.04 -6.95
C GLY A 42 -10.94 14.56 -6.90
N GLN A 43 -10.46 15.18 -7.98
CA GLN A 43 -10.38 16.63 -8.14
C GLN A 43 -11.75 17.29 -7.96
N LYS A 44 -12.80 16.73 -8.59
CA LYS A 44 -14.16 17.22 -8.46
C LYS A 44 -14.69 17.14 -7.03
N ILE A 45 -14.42 16.03 -6.33
CA ILE A 45 -14.83 15.84 -4.94
C ILE A 45 -14.10 16.85 -4.04
N MET A 46 -12.77 17.00 -4.17
CA MET A 46 -12.00 17.94 -3.37
C MET A 46 -12.37 19.41 -3.64
N ALA A 47 -12.75 19.76 -4.87
CA ALA A 47 -13.21 21.11 -5.21
C ALA A 47 -14.46 21.55 -4.43
N ALA A 48 -15.25 20.60 -3.91
CA ALA A 48 -16.42 20.89 -3.06
C ALA A 48 -16.08 21.12 -1.58
N ALA A 49 -14.80 21.11 -1.17
CA ALA A 49 -14.41 21.19 0.25
C ALA A 49 -14.93 22.45 0.96
N ASN A 50 -15.02 23.58 0.24
CA ASN A 50 -15.57 24.84 0.74
C ASN A 50 -17.06 24.73 1.11
N GLU A 51 -17.86 23.92 0.39
CA GLU A 51 -19.27 23.68 0.70
C GLU A 51 -19.45 22.97 2.05
N PHE A 52 -18.42 22.25 2.50
CA PHE A 52 -18.39 21.55 3.78
C PHE A 52 -17.63 22.30 4.89
N GLY A 53 -16.99 23.43 4.56
CA GLY A 53 -16.12 24.17 5.48
C GLY A 53 -14.82 23.42 5.80
N MET A 54 -14.23 22.77 4.78
CA MET A 54 -13.02 21.95 4.85
C MET A 54 -11.93 22.42 3.89
N GLU A 55 -12.00 23.68 3.44
CA GLU A 55 -10.99 24.30 2.59
C GLU A 55 -9.59 24.30 3.22
N ASN A 56 -9.51 24.22 4.55
CA ASN A 56 -8.25 24.13 5.29
C ASN A 56 -7.58 22.74 5.20
N LEU A 57 -8.25 21.72 4.64
CA LEU A 57 -7.71 20.37 4.45
C LEU A 57 -7.14 20.13 3.05
N ILE A 58 -7.31 21.09 2.14
CA ILE A 58 -6.85 21.00 0.76
C ILE A 58 -5.89 22.14 0.42
N GLU A 59 -5.03 21.89 -0.55
CA GLU A 59 -4.18 22.89 -1.18
C GLU A 59 -4.30 22.77 -2.69
N LYS A 60 -4.08 23.87 -3.41
CA LYS A 60 -4.10 23.90 -4.87
C LYS A 60 -2.71 24.24 -5.39
N ASN A 61 -2.25 23.50 -6.37
CA ASN A 61 -1.00 23.80 -7.05
C ASN A 61 -1.24 24.97 -8.01
N ASP A 62 -0.56 26.10 -7.80
CA ASP A 62 -0.75 27.31 -8.62
C ASP A 62 -0.38 27.12 -10.11
N LYS A 63 0.49 26.16 -10.43
CA LYS A 63 0.95 25.92 -11.81
C LYS A 63 0.03 24.98 -12.57
N THR A 64 -0.37 23.88 -11.93
CA THR A 64 -1.16 22.82 -12.59
C THR A 64 -2.66 22.97 -12.34
N GLY A 65 -3.04 23.71 -11.31
CA GLY A 65 -4.41 23.81 -10.84
C GLY A 65 -4.92 22.59 -10.09
N GLU A 66 -4.08 21.56 -9.90
CA GLU A 66 -4.45 20.34 -9.18
C GLU A 66 -4.65 20.63 -7.69
N ILE A 67 -5.73 20.07 -7.15
CA ILE A 67 -6.08 20.10 -5.73
C ILE A 67 -5.55 18.83 -5.08
N TYR A 68 -4.96 18.94 -3.90
CA TYR A 68 -4.47 17.81 -3.13
C TYR A 68 -4.81 17.97 -1.65
N LEU A 69 -4.89 16.85 -0.94
CA LEU A 69 -5.05 16.84 0.52
C LEU A 69 -3.74 17.28 1.16
N ASN A 70 -3.80 18.26 2.04
CA ASN A 70 -2.62 18.91 2.57
C ASN A 70 -2.06 18.20 3.82
N LYS A 71 -1.03 18.80 4.42
CA LYS A 71 -0.38 18.25 5.62
C LYS A 71 -1.30 18.17 6.84
N GLU A 72 -2.23 19.11 6.99
CA GLU A 72 -3.20 19.10 8.09
C GLU A 72 -4.12 17.87 7.99
N PHE A 73 -4.54 17.53 6.77
CA PHE A 73 -5.27 16.29 6.51
C PHE A 73 -4.43 15.06 6.84
N THR A 74 -3.23 14.94 6.27
CA THR A 74 -2.42 13.71 6.40
C THR A 74 -1.91 13.47 7.83
N THR A 75 -1.69 14.53 8.61
CA THR A 75 -1.24 14.39 10.02
C THR A 75 -2.37 13.89 10.93
N ASN A 76 -3.62 14.29 10.66
CA ASN A 76 -4.74 14.05 11.56
C ASN A 76 -5.64 12.89 11.11
N SER A 77 -5.56 12.46 9.85
CA SER A 77 -6.43 11.40 9.35
C SER A 77 -6.02 10.02 9.89
N ASN A 78 -7.01 9.28 10.38
CA ASN A 78 -6.81 7.89 10.78
C ASN A 78 -6.49 6.99 9.58
N ILE A 79 -6.88 7.37 8.36
CA ILE A 79 -6.60 6.54 7.17
C ILE A 79 -5.10 6.39 6.94
N VAL A 80 -4.32 7.45 7.21
CA VAL A 80 -2.86 7.43 7.05
C VAL A 80 -2.25 6.36 7.95
N LYS A 81 -2.67 6.30 9.23
CA LYS A 81 -2.22 5.26 10.17
C LYS A 81 -2.62 3.85 9.74
N HIS A 82 -3.75 3.70 9.06
CA HIS A 82 -4.17 2.41 8.51
C HIS A 82 -3.33 2.01 7.30
N LEU A 83 -3.01 2.95 6.42
CA LEU A 83 -2.13 2.74 5.27
C LEU A 83 -0.71 2.35 5.72
N GLU A 84 -0.12 3.09 6.67
CA GLU A 84 1.21 2.78 7.21
C GLU A 84 1.28 1.37 7.80
N LYS A 85 0.22 0.95 8.53
CA LYS A 85 0.13 -0.42 9.08
C LYS A 85 0.01 -1.47 7.98
N TYR A 86 -0.81 -1.19 6.96
CA TYR A 86 -0.98 -2.07 5.82
C TYR A 86 0.35 -2.23 5.06
N GLU A 87 1.01 -1.13 4.70
CA GLU A 87 2.30 -1.15 4.01
C GLU A 87 3.37 -1.90 4.80
N ASN A 88 3.47 -1.64 6.10
CA ASN A 88 4.43 -2.34 6.94
C ASN A 88 4.14 -3.85 7.00
N ALA A 89 2.87 -4.25 7.14
CA ALA A 89 2.50 -5.67 7.13
C ALA A 89 2.82 -6.32 5.78
N THR A 90 2.41 -5.69 4.67
CA THR A 90 2.70 -6.16 3.31
C THR A 90 4.19 -6.30 3.06
N PHE A 91 5.01 -5.35 3.52
CA PHE A 91 6.46 -5.42 3.39
C PHE A 91 7.03 -6.69 4.05
N TRP A 92 6.65 -6.97 5.29
CA TRP A 92 7.17 -8.13 6.02
C TRP A 92 6.67 -9.46 5.43
N GLU A 93 5.39 -9.54 5.07
CA GLU A 93 4.82 -10.74 4.43
C GLU A 93 5.50 -11.05 3.10
N GLU A 94 5.65 -10.06 2.21
CA GLU A 94 6.30 -10.23 0.91
C GLU A 94 7.79 -10.57 1.04
N LEU A 95 8.47 -9.99 2.02
CA LEU A 95 9.89 -10.29 2.28
C LEU A 95 10.07 -11.75 2.73
N ILE A 96 9.24 -12.21 3.65
CA ILE A 96 9.25 -13.61 4.14
C ILE A 96 8.95 -14.56 2.98
N GLU A 97 7.85 -14.33 2.25
CA GLU A 97 7.43 -15.16 1.11
C GLU A 97 8.55 -15.30 0.08
N ARG A 98 9.12 -14.18 -0.39
CA ARG A 98 10.12 -14.22 -1.47
C ARG A 98 11.42 -14.90 -1.04
N LEU A 99 11.85 -14.71 0.21
CA LEU A 99 13.06 -15.35 0.73
C LEU A 99 12.83 -16.83 1.03
N ALA A 100 11.68 -17.19 1.59
CA ALA A 100 11.29 -18.57 1.82
C ALA A 100 11.22 -19.34 0.49
N ARG A 101 10.55 -18.75 -0.51
CA ARG A 101 10.43 -19.33 -1.85
C ARG A 101 11.78 -19.52 -2.52
N ARG A 102 12.67 -18.52 -2.46
CA ARG A 102 14.04 -18.61 -2.99
C ARG A 102 14.79 -19.79 -2.37
N ASP A 103 14.88 -19.84 -1.05
CA ASP A 103 15.65 -20.88 -0.36
C ASP A 103 15.03 -22.28 -0.54
N PHE A 104 13.70 -22.37 -0.63
CA PHE A 104 12.99 -23.60 -0.94
C PHE A 104 13.36 -24.12 -2.33
N ILE A 105 13.37 -23.24 -3.33
CA ILE A 105 13.83 -23.56 -4.69
C ILE A 105 15.31 -23.96 -4.69
N ASP A 106 16.19 -23.22 -4.02
CA ASP A 106 17.62 -23.54 -3.95
C ASP A 106 17.88 -24.90 -3.29
N THR A 107 17.04 -25.28 -2.31
CA THR A 107 17.19 -26.53 -1.56
C THR A 107 16.71 -27.75 -2.33
N TYR A 108 15.54 -27.66 -2.98
CA TYR A 108 14.91 -28.83 -3.61
C TYR A 108 15.04 -28.85 -5.13
N GLY A 109 15.29 -27.71 -5.77
CA GLY A 109 15.27 -27.52 -7.21
C GLY A 109 13.84 -27.47 -7.77
N GLU A 110 13.60 -26.58 -8.73
CA GLU A 110 12.28 -26.32 -9.30
C GLU A 110 11.59 -27.59 -9.85
N MET A 111 12.34 -28.42 -10.58
CA MET A 111 11.79 -29.64 -11.20
C MET A 111 11.26 -30.65 -10.17
N ASN A 112 11.97 -30.80 -9.05
CA ASN A 112 11.54 -31.72 -7.99
C ASN A 112 10.34 -31.15 -7.24
N ILE A 113 10.30 -29.83 -7.02
CA ILE A 113 9.15 -29.15 -6.42
C ILE A 113 7.89 -29.38 -7.26
N LEU A 114 7.99 -29.24 -8.59
CA LEU A 114 6.85 -29.44 -9.51
C LEU A 114 6.27 -30.85 -9.45
N GLN A 115 7.11 -31.87 -9.25
CA GLN A 115 6.68 -33.27 -9.14
C GLN A 115 6.21 -33.65 -7.73
N MET A 116 6.47 -32.80 -6.73
CA MET A 116 6.11 -33.05 -5.33
C MET A 116 4.59 -32.93 -5.13
N PRO A 117 3.97 -33.82 -4.32
CA PRO A 117 2.60 -33.64 -3.88
C PRO A 117 2.37 -32.27 -3.23
N ILE A 118 1.19 -31.67 -3.45
CA ILE A 118 0.89 -30.32 -2.96
C ILE A 118 1.03 -30.18 -1.43
N ASN A 119 0.60 -31.20 -0.68
CA ASN A 119 0.69 -31.21 0.79
C ASN A 119 2.15 -31.23 1.24
N ASP A 120 2.96 -32.14 0.67
CA ASP A 120 4.39 -32.23 0.95
C ASP A 120 5.14 -30.94 0.57
N ARG A 121 4.74 -30.28 -0.52
CA ARG A 121 5.29 -28.99 -0.93
C ARG A 121 4.99 -27.93 0.12
N PHE A 122 3.73 -27.79 0.51
CA PHE A 122 3.30 -26.81 1.51
C PHE A 122 4.03 -27.04 2.84
N GLU A 123 4.04 -28.26 3.35
CA GLU A 123 4.72 -28.58 4.62
C GLU A 123 6.22 -28.25 4.59
N LYS A 124 6.91 -28.56 3.49
CA LYS A 124 8.35 -28.27 3.36
C LYS A 124 8.64 -26.79 3.15
N GLU A 125 7.83 -26.08 2.38
CA GLU A 125 7.97 -24.64 2.15
C GLU A 125 7.72 -23.84 3.44
N MET A 126 6.74 -24.27 4.25
CA MET A 126 6.42 -23.66 5.55
C MET A 126 7.60 -23.65 6.54
N VAL A 127 8.54 -24.60 6.42
CA VAL A 127 9.78 -24.59 7.24
C VAL A 127 10.62 -23.34 6.96
N PHE A 128 10.68 -22.91 5.70
CA PHE A 128 11.42 -21.70 5.30
C PHE A 128 10.66 -20.43 5.71
N HIS A 129 9.33 -20.42 5.57
CA HIS A 129 8.50 -19.31 6.07
C HIS A 129 8.74 -19.08 7.55
N LYS A 130 8.64 -20.14 8.37
CA LYS A 130 8.85 -20.06 9.81
C LYS A 130 10.25 -19.54 10.16
N LYS A 131 11.28 -20.02 9.46
CA LYS A 131 12.66 -19.54 9.63
C LYS A 131 12.76 -18.01 9.45
N TYR A 132 12.13 -17.48 8.40
CA TYR A 132 12.20 -16.04 8.11
C TYR A 132 11.27 -15.20 8.99
N ASP A 133 10.11 -15.72 9.36
CA ASP A 133 9.20 -15.09 10.32
C ASP A 133 9.87 -14.90 11.69
N GLU A 134 10.50 -15.96 12.22
CA GLU A 134 11.26 -15.91 13.48
C GLU A 134 12.44 -14.92 13.38
N GLU A 135 13.22 -14.99 12.29
CA GLU A 135 14.37 -14.11 12.08
C GLU A 135 13.96 -12.63 12.05
N PHE A 136 12.94 -12.27 11.29
CA PHE A 136 12.52 -10.86 11.16
C PHE A 136 11.74 -10.37 12.37
N GLY A 137 11.00 -11.24 13.05
CA GLY A 137 10.37 -10.93 14.34
C GLY A 137 11.38 -10.55 15.41
N GLU A 138 12.53 -11.23 15.47
CA GLU A 138 13.56 -10.98 16.49
C GLU A 138 14.57 -9.89 16.08
N ASN A 139 14.99 -9.88 14.81
CA ASN A 139 16.15 -9.10 14.37
C ASN A 139 15.80 -7.97 13.38
N GLY A 140 14.56 -7.91 12.88
CA GLY A 140 14.19 -7.02 11.78
C GLY A 140 15.16 -7.17 10.60
N LEU A 141 15.67 -6.06 10.07
CA LEU A 141 16.60 -6.08 8.93
C LEU A 141 18.08 -6.21 9.31
N LYS A 142 18.42 -6.36 10.59
CA LYS A 142 19.82 -6.31 11.07
C LYS A 142 20.75 -7.31 10.38
N ASN A 143 20.23 -8.48 10.04
CA ASN A 143 20.99 -9.55 9.41
C ASN A 143 20.81 -9.62 7.89
N ILE A 144 20.01 -8.73 7.30
CA ILE A 144 19.93 -8.59 5.84
C ILE A 144 21.10 -7.72 5.39
N LYS A 145 22.02 -8.34 4.64
CA LYS A 145 23.19 -7.67 4.07
C LYS A 145 23.26 -7.91 2.58
N ILE A 146 23.55 -6.85 1.84
CA ILE A 146 23.88 -6.95 0.42
C ILE A 146 25.35 -7.35 0.33
N MET A 147 25.62 -8.52 -0.25
CA MET A 147 27.00 -8.92 -0.55
C MET A 147 27.44 -8.21 -1.82
N SER A 148 28.53 -7.46 -1.76
CA SER A 148 29.18 -6.90 -2.95
C SER A 148 29.72 -8.03 -3.83
N LYS A 149 29.59 -7.88 -5.15
CA LYS A 149 30.22 -8.79 -6.13
C LYS A 149 31.74 -8.75 -6.06
#